data_AF-A0A924F5N0-F1
#
_entry.id   AF-A0A924F5N0-F1
#
_cell.length_a   1.000
_cell.length_b   1.000
_cell.length_c   1.000
_cell.angle_alpha   90.00
_cell.angle_beta   90.00
_cell.angle_gamma   90.00
#
_symmetry.space_group_name_H-M   'P 1'
#
loop_
_entity.id
_entity.type
_entity.pdbx_description
1 polymer ?
#
loop_
_entity_poly.entity_id
_entity_poly.type
_entity_poly.pdbx_seq_one_letter_code
_entity_poly.pdbx_strand_id
1 'polypeptide(L)'
;MPQSTAPDVQLPAVPVPPAPATPGEAIATQGSRLPTAPIPAEQAIFLRSRRDALSRQLESVQGRRDEVAEQLRSDETQAAERPGLQDRLGVLDERLVRIEKDIAATSEQLANAPAGRQEYAGVSGRNQNGRFSNVNGNLVTLVGFALLLPFAIQLARRTFAPNRGPTRNQLAETAALSERIHQMESAVDAVALEVERIGEGQRFLTQAMSATISRPGGTNGIAGSGATALEAVSVRAHDGVQQR
;
A
#
# COMPACT_ATOMS: atom_id res chain seq x y z
N MET A 1 15.72 -85.97 -9.34
CA MET A 1 15.46 -85.07 -10.48
C MET A 1 14.50 -83.99 -10.00
N PRO A 2 14.75 -82.72 -10.37
CA PRO A 2 14.12 -81.50 -9.80
C PRO A 2 12.69 -81.31 -10.33
N GLN A 3 11.99 -80.25 -9.90
CA GLN A 3 11.18 -79.26 -10.68
C GLN A 3 10.36 -78.45 -9.65
N SER A 4 10.92 -77.38 -9.07
CA SER A 4 10.89 -75.99 -9.57
C SER A 4 9.49 -75.39 -9.57
N THR A 5 9.22 -74.63 -8.51
CA THR A 5 8.16 -73.64 -8.34
C THR A 5 8.30 -72.51 -9.38
N ALA A 6 7.19 -72.10 -10.00
CA ALA A 6 7.07 -70.80 -10.65
C ALA A 6 5.62 -70.26 -10.47
N PRO A 7 5.43 -68.97 -10.13
CA PRO A 7 4.15 -68.40 -9.72
C PRO A 7 3.32 -67.90 -10.92
N ASP A 8 1.99 -68.01 -10.82
CA ASP A 8 1.05 -67.33 -11.71
C ASP A 8 1.16 -65.80 -11.52
N VAL A 9 1.65 -65.11 -12.55
CA VAL A 9 1.62 -63.65 -12.63
C VAL A 9 0.43 -63.25 -13.52
N GLN A 10 -0.62 -62.75 -12.89
CA GLN A 10 -1.78 -62.16 -13.56
C GLN A 10 -1.38 -60.80 -14.17
N LEU A 11 -1.48 -60.68 -15.50
CA LEU A 11 -1.34 -59.41 -16.22
C LEU A 11 -2.72 -58.75 -16.44
N PRO A 12 -2.84 -57.41 -16.31
CA PRO A 12 -4.12 -56.69 -16.34
C PRO A 12 -4.73 -56.53 -17.75
N ALA A 13 -6.05 -56.64 -17.84
CA ALA A 13 -6.83 -56.46 -19.07
C ALA A 13 -7.02 -54.97 -19.44
N VAL A 14 -6.87 -54.67 -20.73
CA VAL A 14 -7.02 -53.33 -21.34
C VAL A 14 -8.50 -53.07 -21.68
N PRO A 15 -9.10 -51.91 -21.37
CA PRO A 15 -10.48 -51.59 -21.75
C PRO A 15 -10.60 -51.14 -23.22
N VAL A 16 -11.62 -51.66 -23.91
CA VAL A 16 -12.01 -51.36 -25.30
C VAL A 16 -12.91 -50.10 -25.35
N PRO A 17 -12.77 -49.20 -26.35
CA PRO A 17 -13.56 -47.96 -26.46
C PRO A 17 -15.01 -48.18 -26.96
N PRO A 18 -16.00 -47.35 -26.54
CA PRO A 18 -17.38 -47.44 -27.02
C PRO A 18 -17.61 -46.73 -28.37
N ALA A 19 -18.36 -47.38 -29.26
CA ALA A 19 -18.80 -46.88 -30.57
C ALA A 19 -20.06 -45.96 -30.49
N PRO A 20 -20.33 -45.11 -31.50
CA PRO A 20 -21.28 -43.99 -31.40
C PRO A 20 -22.73 -44.37 -31.80
N ALA A 21 -23.72 -43.83 -31.09
CA ALA A 21 -25.15 -44.01 -31.40
C ALA A 21 -25.70 -42.91 -32.33
N THR A 22 -26.44 -43.33 -33.35
CA THR A 22 -27.12 -42.52 -34.38
C THR A 22 -28.43 -41.88 -33.85
N PRO A 23 -28.89 -40.74 -34.42
CA PRO A 23 -30.01 -39.95 -33.89
C PRO A 23 -31.39 -40.36 -34.42
N GLY A 24 -32.41 -40.25 -33.57
CA GLY A 24 -33.78 -39.92 -34.00
C GLY A 24 -34.91 -40.74 -33.40
N GLU A 25 -35.37 -40.39 -32.20
CA GLU A 25 -36.81 -40.37 -31.89
C GLU A 25 -37.09 -39.37 -30.75
N ALA A 26 -38.15 -38.58 -30.91
CA ALA A 26 -38.35 -37.31 -30.22
C ALA A 26 -39.47 -37.38 -29.16
N ILE A 27 -39.13 -36.87 -27.97
CA ILE A 27 -39.97 -36.11 -27.03
C ILE A 27 -41.04 -36.89 -26.23
N ALA A 28 -40.67 -37.29 -25.01
CA ALA A 28 -41.54 -37.13 -23.85
C ALA A 28 -41.08 -35.88 -23.08
N THR A 29 -41.91 -34.84 -23.12
CA THR A 29 -41.79 -33.61 -22.33
C THR A 29 -41.94 -33.93 -20.84
N GLN A 30 -40.85 -34.33 -20.21
CA GLN A 30 -40.64 -34.09 -18.79
C GLN A 30 -39.52 -33.08 -18.72
N GLY A 31 -39.87 -31.85 -18.31
CA GLY A 31 -38.92 -30.79 -18.05
C GLY A 31 -37.81 -31.36 -17.19
N SER A 32 -36.67 -31.63 -17.84
CA SER A 32 -35.48 -32.13 -17.19
C SER A 32 -35.04 -31.00 -16.28
N ARG A 33 -35.51 -31.07 -15.04
CA ARG A 33 -34.98 -30.32 -13.93
C ARG A 33 -33.50 -30.67 -13.94
N LEU A 34 -32.71 -29.77 -14.49
CA LEU A 34 -31.27 -29.77 -14.25
C LEU A 34 -31.13 -29.96 -12.75
N PRO A 35 -30.31 -30.92 -12.28
CA PRO A 35 -29.82 -30.85 -10.93
C PRO A 35 -28.96 -29.59 -10.87
N THR A 36 -29.59 -28.43 -10.69
CA THR A 36 -28.94 -27.20 -10.24
C THR A 36 -28.59 -27.47 -8.80
N ALA A 37 -27.55 -28.29 -8.59
CA ALA A 37 -26.87 -28.34 -7.32
C ALA A 37 -26.54 -26.88 -7.00
N PRO A 38 -27.04 -26.33 -5.88
CA PRO A 38 -26.74 -24.97 -5.54
C PRO A 38 -25.24 -24.82 -5.47
N ILE A 39 -24.67 -23.83 -6.18
CA ILE A 39 -23.31 -23.41 -5.89
C ILE A 39 -23.29 -23.18 -4.37
N PRO A 40 -22.51 -23.95 -3.59
CA PRO A 40 -22.55 -23.86 -2.14
C PRO A 40 -22.24 -22.41 -1.74
N ALA A 41 -22.91 -21.91 -0.70
CA ALA A 41 -22.83 -20.50 -0.31
C ALA A 41 -21.37 -20.01 -0.16
N GLU A 42 -20.45 -20.90 0.21
CA GLU A 42 -19.01 -20.68 0.24
C GLU A 42 -18.42 -20.29 -1.13
N GLN A 43 -18.80 -20.96 -2.21
CA GLN A 43 -18.34 -20.63 -3.57
C GLN A 43 -18.84 -19.25 -4.02
N ALA A 44 -20.05 -18.84 -3.64
CA ALA A 44 -20.55 -17.48 -3.93
C ALA A 44 -19.79 -16.39 -3.15
N ILE A 45 -19.35 -16.67 -1.93
CA ILE A 45 -18.49 -15.78 -1.15
C ILE A 45 -17.11 -15.66 -1.81
N PHE A 46 -16.52 -16.77 -2.23
CA PHE A 46 -15.24 -16.81 -2.94
C PHE A 46 -15.29 -16.05 -4.27
N LEU A 47 -16.36 -16.19 -5.07
CA LEU A 47 -16.52 -15.46 -6.32
C LEU A 47 -16.64 -13.94 -6.10
N ARG A 48 -17.33 -13.52 -5.02
CA ARG A 48 -17.40 -12.11 -4.62
C ARG A 48 -16.04 -11.57 -4.21
N SER A 49 -15.30 -12.29 -3.36
CA SER A 49 -13.96 -11.84 -2.94
C SER A 49 -12.98 -11.76 -4.11
N ARG A 50 -13.08 -12.68 -5.08
CA ARG A 50 -12.32 -12.65 -6.33
C ARG A 50 -12.68 -11.41 -7.17
N ARG A 51 -13.97 -11.12 -7.35
CA ARG A 51 -14.41 -9.90 -8.06
C ARG A 51 -13.83 -8.65 -7.39
N ASP A 52 -13.94 -8.54 -6.07
CA ASP A 52 -13.44 -7.37 -5.35
C ASP A 52 -11.92 -7.22 -5.49
N ALA A 53 -11.18 -8.32 -5.51
CA ALA A 53 -9.73 -8.31 -5.77
C ALA A 53 -9.41 -7.85 -7.19
N LEU A 54 -10.14 -8.34 -8.20
CA LEU A 54 -9.99 -7.90 -9.59
C LEU A 54 -10.33 -6.41 -9.77
N SER A 55 -11.38 -5.90 -9.12
CA SER A 55 -11.73 -4.48 -9.14
C SER A 55 -10.62 -3.60 -8.56
N ARG A 56 -10.01 -4.00 -7.44
CA ARG A 56 -8.85 -3.28 -6.87
C ARG A 56 -7.65 -3.31 -7.81
N GLN A 57 -7.42 -4.43 -8.51
CA GLN A 57 -6.37 -4.53 -9.50
C GLN A 57 -6.63 -3.64 -10.71
N LEU A 58 -7.89 -3.56 -11.16
CA LEU A 58 -8.30 -2.67 -12.25
C LEU A 58 -8.00 -1.21 -11.89
N GLU A 59 -8.42 -0.76 -10.71
CA GLU A 59 -8.18 0.59 -10.22
C GLU A 59 -6.67 0.90 -10.14
N SER A 60 -5.86 -0.05 -9.64
CA SER A 60 -4.40 0.11 -9.59
C SER A 60 -3.76 0.22 -10.97
N VAL A 61 -4.23 -0.58 -11.94
CA VAL A 61 -3.73 -0.53 -13.33
C VAL A 61 -4.15 0.77 -14.01
N GLN A 62 -5.39 1.22 -13.80
CA GLN A 62 -5.88 2.50 -14.32
C GLN A 62 -5.08 3.68 -13.75
N GLY A 63 -4.84 3.72 -12.43
CA GLY A 63 -4.02 4.78 -11.84
C GLY A 63 -2.59 4.83 -12.41
N ARG A 64 -1.95 3.67 -12.60
CA ARG A 64 -0.63 3.58 -13.23
C ARG A 64 -0.66 4.00 -14.70
N ARG A 65 -1.72 3.64 -15.43
CA ARG A 65 -1.91 4.01 -16.83
C ARG A 65 -2.01 5.53 -16.96
N ASP A 66 -2.80 6.16 -16.09
CA ASP A 66 -2.98 7.61 -16.08
C ASP A 66 -1.68 8.33 -15.74
N GLU A 67 -0.90 7.81 -14.78
CA GLU A 67 0.44 8.32 -14.45
C GLU A 67 1.40 8.24 -15.64
N VAL A 68 1.47 7.09 -16.33
CA VAL A 68 2.32 6.92 -17.53
C VAL A 68 1.85 7.82 -18.67
N ALA A 69 0.54 7.97 -18.86
CA ALA A 69 -0.02 8.85 -19.89
C ALA A 69 0.24 10.33 -19.58
N GLU A 70 0.26 10.72 -18.30
CA GLU A 70 0.63 12.07 -17.86
C GLU A 70 2.11 12.33 -18.07
N GLN A 71 2.98 11.37 -17.69
CA GLN A 71 4.41 11.43 -17.98
C GLN A 71 4.64 11.62 -19.49
N LEU A 72 4.00 10.83 -20.35
CA LEU A 72 4.17 10.94 -21.80
C LEU A 72 3.77 12.33 -22.37
N ARG A 73 2.77 12.97 -21.74
CA ARG A 73 2.27 14.31 -22.08
C ARG A 73 3.09 15.44 -21.46
N SER A 74 3.94 15.15 -20.49
CA SER A 74 4.78 16.16 -19.85
C SER A 74 5.84 16.70 -20.82
N ASP A 75 6.06 18.01 -20.75
CA ASP A 75 7.08 18.71 -21.56
C ASP A 75 8.51 18.34 -21.13
N GLU A 76 8.67 17.82 -19.90
CA GLU A 76 9.94 17.37 -19.33
C GLU A 76 10.39 16.00 -19.89
N THR A 77 9.49 15.25 -20.54
CA THR A 77 9.82 13.93 -21.09
C THR A 77 10.67 14.03 -22.34
N GLN A 78 11.87 13.45 -22.27
CA GLN A 78 12.82 13.42 -23.38
C GLN A 78 12.28 12.58 -24.55
N ALA A 79 12.56 13.00 -25.79
CA ALA A 79 12.12 12.28 -26.98
C ALA A 79 12.60 10.82 -27.03
N ALA A 80 13.76 10.53 -26.46
CA ALA A 80 14.33 9.17 -26.38
C ALA A 80 13.57 8.24 -25.41
N GLU A 81 12.87 8.78 -24.41
CA GLU A 81 12.15 8.01 -23.38
C GLU A 81 10.70 7.68 -23.79
N ARG A 82 10.14 8.48 -24.72
CA ARG A 82 8.76 8.34 -25.20
C ARG A 82 8.41 6.93 -25.71
N PRO A 83 9.24 6.25 -26.53
CA PRO A 83 8.93 4.91 -27.01
C PRO A 83 8.76 3.91 -25.86
N GLY A 84 9.63 3.95 -24.85
CA GLY A 84 9.54 3.05 -23.69
C GLY A 84 8.31 3.30 -22.83
N LEU A 85 7.86 4.55 -22.71
CA LEU A 85 6.60 4.88 -22.03
C LEU A 85 5.37 4.42 -22.83
N GLN A 86 5.40 4.52 -24.16
CA GLN A 86 4.35 4.01 -25.04
C GLN A 86 4.23 2.48 -24.95
N ASP A 87 5.35 1.76 -24.93
CA ASP A 87 5.36 0.30 -24.74
C ASP A 87 4.74 -0.10 -23.39
N ARG A 88 5.10 0.62 -22.31
CA ARG A 88 4.51 0.40 -20.97
C ARG A 88 3.01 0.64 -20.98
N LEU A 89 2.55 1.67 -21.68
CA LEU A 89 1.12 1.98 -21.80
C LEU A 89 0.38 0.84 -22.50
N GLY A 90 0.94 0.30 -23.60
CA GLY A 90 0.36 -0.84 -24.31
C GLY A 90 0.22 -2.10 -23.45
N VAL A 91 1.24 -2.41 -22.63
CA VAL A 91 1.17 -3.55 -21.69
C VAL A 91 0.10 -3.34 -20.61
N LEU A 92 -0.05 -2.10 -20.11
CA LEU A 92 -1.10 -1.77 -19.14
C LEU A 92 -2.50 -1.88 -19.75
N ASP A 93 -2.67 -1.44 -21.00
CA ASP A 93 -3.94 -1.54 -21.73
C ASP A 93 -4.35 -3.01 -21.97
N GLU A 94 -3.40 -3.87 -22.37
CA GLU A 94 -3.66 -5.32 -22.51
C GLU A 94 -4.11 -5.94 -21.17
N ARG A 95 -3.43 -5.56 -20.08
CA ARG A 95 -3.77 -6.05 -18.73
C ARG A 95 -5.14 -5.56 -18.27
N LEU A 96 -5.50 -4.31 -18.57
CA LEU A 96 -6.82 -3.75 -18.26
C LEU A 96 -7.92 -4.56 -18.94
N VAL A 97 -7.80 -4.81 -20.25
CA VAL A 97 -8.76 -5.61 -21.02
C VAL A 97 -8.89 -7.03 -20.46
N ARG A 98 -7.78 -7.65 -20.04
CA ARG A 98 -7.80 -8.98 -19.42
C ARG A 98 -8.56 -8.98 -18.09
N ILE A 99 -8.31 -8.00 -17.23
CA ILE A 99 -8.99 -7.88 -15.93
C ILE A 99 -10.50 -7.67 -16.13
N GLU A 100 -10.89 -6.82 -17.08
CA GLU A 100 -12.31 -6.60 -17.41
C GLU A 100 -13.01 -7.87 -17.87
N LYS A 101 -12.36 -8.68 -18.73
CA LYS A 101 -12.87 -9.99 -19.15
C LYS A 101 -13.03 -10.95 -17.97
N ASP A 102 -12.07 -10.99 -17.07
CA ASP A 102 -12.13 -11.85 -15.87
C ASP A 102 -13.26 -11.43 -14.92
N ILE A 103 -13.50 -10.12 -14.77
CA ILE A 103 -14.63 -9.58 -14.00
C ILE A 103 -15.96 -9.98 -14.65
N ALA A 104 -16.08 -9.88 -15.98
CA ALA A 104 -17.28 -10.26 -16.71
C ALA A 104 -17.59 -11.76 -16.52
N ALA A 105 -16.58 -12.63 -16.71
CA ALA A 105 -16.72 -14.07 -16.52
C ALA A 105 -17.10 -14.43 -15.07
N THR A 106 -16.47 -13.78 -14.08
CA THR A 106 -16.81 -13.98 -12.66
C THR A 106 -18.23 -13.51 -12.34
N SER A 107 -18.68 -12.42 -12.98
CA SER A 107 -20.03 -11.88 -12.81
C SER A 107 -21.10 -12.78 -13.39
N GLU A 108 -20.84 -13.41 -14.54
CA GLU A 108 -21.72 -14.40 -15.15
C GLU A 108 -21.84 -15.65 -14.27
N GLN A 109 -20.73 -16.14 -13.72
CA GLN A 109 -20.72 -17.26 -12.76
C GLN A 109 -21.54 -16.93 -11.51
N LEU A 110 -21.49 -15.69 -11.03
CA LEU A 110 -22.27 -15.23 -9.89
C LEU A 110 -23.76 -15.07 -10.24
N ALA A 111 -24.09 -14.67 -11.47
CA ALA A 111 -25.48 -14.56 -11.94
C ALA A 111 -26.14 -15.94 -12.16
N ASN A 112 -25.34 -16.93 -12.60
CA ASN A 112 -25.76 -18.31 -12.74
C ASN A 112 -25.70 -19.09 -11.43
N ALA A 113 -25.08 -18.53 -10.38
CA ALA A 113 -25.19 -19.07 -9.04
C ALA A 113 -26.65 -18.94 -8.59
N PRO A 114 -27.30 -20.03 -8.16
CA PRO A 114 -28.59 -19.89 -7.51
C PRO A 114 -28.34 -19.06 -6.27
N ALA A 115 -28.75 -17.79 -6.32
CA ALA A 115 -28.74 -16.88 -5.20
C ALA A 115 -29.31 -17.68 -4.05
N GLY A 116 -28.48 -17.96 -3.04
CA GLY A 116 -28.88 -18.73 -1.87
C GLY A 116 -30.18 -18.11 -1.41
N ARG A 117 -31.29 -18.77 -1.72
CA ARG A 117 -32.60 -18.39 -1.27
C ARG A 117 -32.42 -18.56 0.22
N GLN A 118 -32.23 -17.45 0.92
CA GLN A 118 -32.33 -17.42 2.36
C GLN A 118 -33.79 -17.79 2.61
N GLU A 119 -34.07 -19.09 2.57
CA GLU A 119 -35.22 -19.69 3.17
C GLU A 119 -35.02 -19.43 4.66
N TYR A 120 -35.46 -18.25 5.07
CA TYR A 120 -36.09 -18.10 6.37
C TYR A 120 -37.27 -19.09 6.36
N ALA A 121 -36.95 -20.36 6.63
CA ALA A 121 -37.93 -21.37 6.94
C ALA A 121 -38.64 -20.90 8.21
N GLY A 122 -39.83 -20.33 8.03
CA GLY A 122 -40.75 -20.03 9.12
C GLY A 122 -41.03 -18.55 9.43
N VAL A 123 -41.45 -17.75 8.44
CA VAL A 123 -42.67 -16.93 8.60
C VAL A 123 -43.44 -17.04 7.30
N SER A 124 -44.36 -18.02 7.26
CA SER A 124 -45.42 -18.07 6.26
C SER A 124 -46.11 -16.72 6.16
N GLY A 125 -46.38 -16.30 4.92
CA GLY A 125 -46.69 -14.93 4.55
C GLY A 125 -47.78 -14.27 5.39
N ARG A 126 -47.39 -13.20 6.07
CA ARG A 126 -48.30 -12.07 6.27
C ARG A 126 -48.01 -11.07 5.16
N ASN A 127 -48.95 -10.99 4.23
CA ASN A 127 -49.06 -10.00 3.18
C ASN A 127 -48.57 -8.62 3.67
N GLN A 128 -47.35 -8.21 3.29
CA GLN A 128 -46.81 -6.87 3.59
C GLN A 128 -47.40 -5.79 2.66
N ASN A 129 -48.46 -6.11 1.93
CA ASN A 129 -49.13 -5.19 1.01
C ASN A 129 -50.10 -4.19 1.68
N GLY A 130 -50.08 -4.06 3.01
CA GLY A 130 -51.06 -3.26 3.74
C GLY A 130 -50.59 -1.91 4.30
N ARG A 131 -49.27 -1.62 4.33
CA ARG A 131 -48.77 -0.45 5.09
C ARG A 131 -48.49 0.80 4.26
N PHE A 132 -48.35 0.69 2.93
CA PHE A 132 -48.06 1.84 2.06
C PHE A 132 -49.02 2.02 0.87
N SER A 133 -50.09 1.22 0.78
CA SER A 133 -51.06 1.28 -0.34
C SER A 133 -51.81 2.63 -0.44
N ASN A 134 -51.77 3.47 0.59
CA ASN A 134 -52.51 4.74 0.64
C ASN A 134 -51.59 5.97 0.59
N VAL A 135 -50.30 5.79 0.32
CA VAL A 135 -49.38 6.92 0.20
C VAL A 135 -49.37 7.36 -1.26
N ASN A 136 -49.93 8.54 -1.52
CA ASN A 136 -49.91 9.17 -2.84
C ASN A 136 -48.47 9.11 -3.37
N GLY A 137 -48.24 8.42 -4.49
CA GLY A 137 -46.90 8.22 -5.05
C GLY A 137 -46.16 9.55 -5.27
N ASN A 138 -46.91 10.61 -5.60
CA ASN A 138 -46.42 11.98 -5.75
C ASN A 138 -45.90 12.58 -4.43
N LEU A 139 -46.44 12.20 -3.28
CA LEU A 139 -45.97 12.67 -1.98
C LEU A 139 -44.70 11.93 -1.54
N VAL A 140 -44.59 10.64 -1.84
CA VAL A 140 -43.37 9.85 -1.55
C VAL A 140 -42.19 10.37 -2.38
N THR A 141 -42.42 10.65 -3.67
CA THR A 141 -41.36 11.21 -4.52
C THR A 141 -40.97 12.62 -4.06
N LEU A 142 -41.94 13.48 -3.72
CA LEU A 142 -41.65 14.85 -3.31
C LEU A 142 -40.92 14.92 -1.95
N VAL A 143 -41.30 14.09 -0.99
CA VAL A 143 -40.60 13.95 0.30
C VAL A 143 -39.21 13.30 0.11
N GLY A 144 -39.11 12.26 -0.73
CA GLY A 144 -37.84 11.63 -1.06
C GLY A 144 -36.85 12.58 -1.71
N PHE A 145 -37.31 13.39 -2.67
CA PHE A 145 -36.49 14.45 -3.26
C PHE A 145 -36.13 15.52 -2.24
N ALA A 146 -37.06 16.00 -1.40
CA ALA A 146 -36.75 17.00 -0.39
C ALA A 146 -35.67 16.54 0.62
N LEU A 147 -35.63 15.24 0.94
CA LEU A 147 -34.61 14.64 1.82
C LEU A 147 -33.27 14.39 1.11
N LEU A 148 -33.29 13.96 -0.16
CA LEU A 148 -32.07 13.61 -0.90
C LEU A 148 -31.40 14.81 -1.60
N LEU A 149 -32.17 15.85 -1.96
CA LEU A 149 -31.68 17.05 -2.62
C LEU A 149 -30.58 17.80 -1.83
N PRO A 150 -30.68 18.06 -0.52
CA PRO A 150 -29.59 18.74 0.21
C PRO A 150 -28.30 17.92 0.21
N PHE A 151 -28.40 16.59 0.26
CA PHE A 151 -27.24 15.69 0.21
C PHE A 151 -26.59 15.70 -1.19
N ALA A 152 -27.40 15.64 -2.25
CA ALA A 152 -26.94 15.75 -3.63
C ALA A 152 -26.24 17.09 -3.91
N ILE A 153 -26.80 18.21 -3.42
CA ILE A 153 -26.20 19.54 -3.54
C ILE A 153 -24.88 19.61 -2.76
N GLN A 154 -24.78 18.99 -1.58
CA GLN A 154 -23.55 18.99 -0.80
C GLN A 154 -22.41 18.21 -1.47
N LEU A 155 -22.71 17.08 -2.12
CA LEU A 155 -21.73 16.35 -2.92
C LEU A 155 -21.31 17.13 -4.18
N ALA A 156 -22.27 17.69 -4.91
CA ALA A 156 -21.99 18.51 -6.09
C ALA A 156 -21.12 19.73 -5.75
N ARG A 157 -21.38 20.38 -4.61
CA ARG A 157 -20.54 21.50 -4.15
C ARG A 157 -19.15 21.06 -3.73
N ARG A 158 -18.91 19.79 -3.38
CA ARG A 158 -17.57 19.29 -3.06
C ARG A 158 -16.75 19.00 -4.31
N THR A 159 -17.38 18.53 -5.39
CA THR A 159 -16.70 18.23 -6.66
C THR A 159 -16.51 19.47 -7.53
N PHE A 160 -17.42 20.43 -7.46
CA PHE A 160 -17.37 21.68 -8.24
C PHE A 160 -16.98 22.91 -7.42
N ALA A 161 -16.59 22.76 -6.15
CA ALA A 161 -16.01 23.89 -5.44
C ALA A 161 -14.66 24.23 -6.09
N PRO A 162 -14.45 25.47 -6.55
CA PRO A 162 -13.11 25.91 -6.93
C PRO A 162 -12.18 25.70 -5.74
N ASN A 163 -10.94 25.26 -5.99
CA ASN A 163 -9.90 25.03 -4.98
C ASN A 163 -9.87 26.21 -4.01
N ARG A 164 -10.57 26.07 -2.88
CA ARG A 164 -10.45 27.02 -1.78
C ARG A 164 -9.06 26.76 -1.25
N GLY A 165 -8.18 27.74 -1.42
CA GLY A 165 -6.79 27.66 -1.01
C GLY A 165 -6.64 27.14 0.42
N PRO A 166 -5.42 26.68 0.77
CA PRO A 166 -5.17 26.03 2.05
C PRO A 166 -5.78 26.84 3.19
N THR A 167 -6.57 26.18 4.02
CA THR A 167 -7.21 26.81 5.18
C THR A 167 -6.13 27.41 6.09
N ARG A 168 -6.46 28.47 6.84
CA ARG A 168 -5.53 29.15 7.76
C ARG A 168 -4.78 28.19 8.69
N ASN A 169 -5.42 27.07 9.05
CA ASN A 169 -4.83 26.01 9.87
C ASN A 169 -3.76 25.22 9.11
N GLN A 170 -3.98 24.91 7.83
CA GLN A 170 -2.99 24.23 6.98
C GLN A 170 -1.76 25.11 6.74
N LEU A 171 -1.97 26.42 6.53
CA LEU A 171 -0.85 27.37 6.39
C LEU A 171 0.00 27.47 7.66
N ALA A 172 -0.64 27.45 8.84
CA ALA A 172 0.06 27.44 10.12
C ALA A 172 0.85 26.13 10.34
N GLU A 173 0.28 25.00 9.94
CA GLU A 173 0.95 23.69 10.01
C GLU A 173 2.16 23.61 9.06
N THR A 174 2.03 24.12 7.83
CA THR A 174 3.16 24.18 6.89
C THR A 174 4.27 25.11 7.37
N ALA A 175 3.93 26.24 8.00
CA ALA A 175 4.93 27.14 8.58
C ALA A 175 5.65 26.50 9.76
N ALA A 176 4.92 25.80 10.64
CA ALA A 176 5.50 25.07 11.77
C ALA A 176 6.38 23.90 11.33
N LEU A 177 6.05 23.23 10.22
CA LEU A 177 6.90 22.20 9.64
C LEU A 177 8.20 22.79 9.06
N SER A 178 8.10 23.92 8.36
CA SER A 178 9.27 24.63 7.83
C SER A 178 10.25 25.03 8.93
N GLU A 179 9.73 25.52 10.06
CA GLU A 179 10.54 25.88 11.24
C GLU A 179 11.28 24.66 11.82
N ARG A 180 10.59 23.51 11.91
CA ARG A 180 11.21 22.27 12.40
C ARG A 180 12.32 21.79 11.48
N ILE A 181 12.19 21.95 10.16
CA ILE A 181 13.23 21.58 9.19
C ILE A 181 14.45 22.46 9.39
N HIS A 182 14.29 23.79 9.53
CA HIS A 182 15.42 24.67 9.85
C HIS A 182 16.07 24.34 11.20
N GLN A 183 15.28 23.96 12.20
CA GLN A 183 15.83 23.51 13.48
C GLN A 183 16.61 22.19 13.33
N MET A 184 16.15 21.27 12.48
CA MET A 184 16.89 20.02 12.20
C MET A 184 18.17 20.30 11.41
N GLU A 185 18.16 21.22 10.44
CA GLU A 185 19.34 21.63 9.68
C GLU A 185 20.43 22.20 10.61
N SER A 186 20.07 23.14 11.48
CA SER A 186 21.02 23.69 12.47
C SER A 186 21.53 22.65 13.48
N ALA A 187 20.69 21.69 13.88
CA ALA A 187 21.11 20.59 14.73
C ALA A 187 22.10 19.66 14.03
N VAL A 188 21.92 19.41 12.73
CA VAL A 188 22.83 18.60 11.92
C VAL A 188 24.18 19.31 11.75
N ASP A 189 24.18 20.63 11.50
CA ASP A 189 25.42 21.42 11.41
C ASP A 189 26.20 21.41 12.74
N ALA A 190 25.50 21.51 13.87
CA ALA A 190 26.11 21.40 15.19
C ALA A 190 26.73 20.01 15.42
N VAL A 191 26.03 18.93 15.04
CA VAL A 191 26.54 17.56 15.13
C VAL A 191 27.77 17.37 14.24
N ALA A 192 27.78 17.93 13.03
CA ALA A 192 28.94 17.86 12.14
C ALA A 192 30.18 18.50 12.77
N LEU A 193 30.01 19.67 13.40
CA LEU A 193 31.08 20.38 14.09
C LEU A 193 31.55 19.64 15.36
N GLU A 194 30.63 19.03 16.11
CA GLU A 194 30.98 18.18 17.25
C GLU A 194 31.77 16.94 16.82
N VAL A 195 31.40 16.29 15.72
CA VAL A 195 32.12 15.12 15.18
C VAL A 195 33.53 15.51 14.72
N GLU A 196 33.68 16.66 14.05
CA GLU A 196 35.00 17.19 13.68
C GLU A 196 35.86 17.43 14.92
N ARG A 197 35.31 18.12 15.93
CA ARG A 197 36.01 18.42 17.19
C ARG A 197 36.37 17.16 17.99
N ILE A 198 35.51 16.15 18.02
CA ILE A 198 35.78 14.85 18.66
C ILE A 198 36.90 14.13 17.90
N GLY A 199 36.84 14.15 16.56
CA GLY A 199 37.89 13.59 15.71
C GLY A 199 39.24 14.25 15.94
N GLU A 200 39.28 15.58 16.08
CA GLU A 200 40.47 16.32 16.48
C GLU A 200 40.95 15.91 17.87
N GLY A 201 40.06 15.85 18.87
CA GLY A 201 40.41 15.41 20.23
C GLY A 201 41.04 14.01 20.28
N GLN A 202 40.50 13.07 19.48
CA GLN A 202 41.06 11.72 19.35
C GLN A 202 42.39 11.70 18.60
N ARG A 203 42.55 12.55 17.57
CA ARG A 203 43.82 12.72 16.85
C ARG A 203 44.90 13.31 17.77
N PHE A 204 44.56 14.32 18.58
CA PHE A 204 45.46 14.90 19.58
C PHE A 204 45.85 13.88 20.65
N LEU A 205 44.92 13.06 21.15
CA LEU A 205 45.22 12.00 22.12
C LEU A 205 46.20 10.96 21.54
N THR A 206 45.99 10.55 20.29
CA THR A 206 46.85 9.59 19.60
C THR A 206 48.24 10.18 19.37
N GLN A 207 48.33 11.44 18.94
CA GLN A 207 49.61 12.14 18.79
C GLN A 207 50.32 12.32 20.13
N ALA A 208 49.60 12.63 21.20
CA ALA A 208 50.15 12.75 22.55
C ALA A 208 50.71 11.41 23.05
N MET A 209 49.95 10.32 22.93
CA MET A 209 50.43 8.97 23.29
C MET A 209 51.63 8.55 22.44
N SER A 210 51.59 8.82 21.12
CA SER A 210 52.71 8.51 20.22
C SER A 210 53.96 9.35 20.52
N ALA A 211 53.80 10.63 20.89
CA ALA A 211 54.90 11.51 21.30
C ALA A 211 55.50 11.09 22.65
N THR A 212 54.67 10.62 23.59
CA THR A 212 55.12 10.02 24.86
C THR A 212 55.91 8.74 24.63
N ILE A 213 55.44 7.86 23.73
CA ILE A 213 56.12 6.60 23.39
C ILE A 213 57.42 6.86 22.61
N SER A 214 57.46 7.91 21.78
CA SER A 214 58.62 8.26 20.95
C SER A 214 59.67 9.14 21.65
N ARG A 215 59.57 9.37 22.98
CA ARG A 215 60.57 10.10 23.75
C ARG A 215 61.52 9.12 24.47
N PRO A 216 62.70 8.78 23.91
CA PRO A 216 63.68 7.96 24.61
C PRO A 216 64.39 8.80 25.68
N GLY A 217 64.68 8.19 26.82
CA GLY A 217 65.29 8.84 27.96
C GLY A 217 66.67 9.45 27.69
N GLY A 218 66.86 10.67 28.20
CA GLY A 218 68.13 11.36 28.35
C GLY A 218 67.84 12.80 28.77
N THR A 219 68.36 13.37 29.86
CA THR A 219 69.47 13.02 30.73
C THR A 219 69.31 13.80 32.03
N ASN A 220 69.36 13.15 33.19
CA ASN A 220 69.60 13.82 34.47
C ASN A 220 71.08 13.66 34.78
N GLY A 221 71.83 14.77 34.77
CA GLY A 221 73.27 14.78 34.96
C GLY A 221 73.85 16.20 35.06
N ILE A 222 73.64 16.84 36.21
CA ILE A 222 74.57 17.70 36.97
C ILE A 222 75.12 19.01 36.34
N ALA A 223 75.06 20.08 37.16
CA ALA A 223 75.71 21.41 37.06
C ALA A 223 75.11 22.34 35.99
N GLY A 224 74.67 23.55 36.29
CA GLY A 224 75.23 24.54 37.20
C GLY A 224 75.64 25.75 36.36
N SER A 225 75.34 26.96 36.86
CA SER A 225 75.59 28.28 36.23
C SER A 225 74.53 28.74 35.22
N GLY A 226 73.83 29.86 35.37
CA GLY A 226 73.88 30.92 36.37
C GLY A 226 73.18 32.16 35.80
N ALA A 227 72.50 32.91 36.67
CA ALA A 227 72.19 34.34 36.55
C ALA A 227 71.23 34.76 35.40
N THR A 228 70.20 35.59 35.54
CA THR A 228 69.89 36.75 36.40
C THR A 228 68.42 37.15 36.22
N ALA A 229 67.89 37.89 37.20
CA ALA A 229 66.75 38.83 37.15
C ALA A 229 65.33 38.21 37.08
N LEU A 230 64.57 38.09 38.18
CA LEU A 230 63.96 39.17 38.98
C LEU A 230 63.30 40.26 38.14
N GLU A 231 62.01 40.09 37.85
CA GLU A 231 61.06 41.21 37.96
C GLU A 231 59.70 40.66 38.41
N ALA A 232 59.28 41.11 39.58
CA ALA A 232 58.06 40.74 40.26
C ALA A 232 57.06 41.88 40.11
N VAL A 233 55.79 41.59 39.78
CA VAL A 233 54.65 42.39 40.25
C VAL A 233 53.44 41.47 40.47
N SER A 234 52.85 41.61 41.65
CA SER A 234 51.83 40.79 42.29
C SER A 234 50.40 41.10 41.81
N VAL A 235 49.59 40.05 41.64
CA VAL A 235 48.13 40.16 41.50
C VAL A 235 47.50 40.03 42.89
N ARG A 236 46.96 41.15 43.38
CA ARG A 236 46.24 41.29 44.65
C ARG A 236 44.85 40.65 44.53
N ALA A 237 44.62 39.60 45.32
CA ALA A 237 43.29 39.12 45.67
C ALA A 237 42.74 39.93 46.86
N HIS A 238 41.45 40.28 46.83
CA HIS A 238 40.68 40.46 48.06
C HIS A 238 39.21 40.12 47.83
N ASP A 239 38.77 39.13 48.59
CA ASP A 239 37.41 38.63 48.79
C ASP A 239 36.45 39.65 49.41
N GLY A 240 35.15 39.35 49.25
CA GLY A 240 34.12 39.62 50.27
C GLY A 240 33.10 40.69 49.88
N VAL A 241 31.85 40.37 49.50
CA VAL A 241 30.71 39.90 50.33
C VAL A 241 29.86 41.04 50.95
N GLN A 242 28.55 40.91 50.73
CA GLN A 242 27.36 41.52 51.35
C GLN A 242 26.82 42.92 50.94
N GLN A 243 25.59 42.86 50.42
CA GLN A 243 24.35 43.54 50.86
C GLN A 243 24.34 45.06 51.08
N ARG A 244 23.49 45.75 50.31
CA ARG A 244 22.16 46.23 50.74
C ARG A 244 21.26 46.49 49.55
#